data_AF-A0A485D7C9-F1
#
_entry.id   AF-A0A485D7C9-F1
#
_cell.length_a   1.000
_cell.length_b   1.000
_cell.length_c   1.000
_cell.angle_alpha   90.00
_cell.angle_beta   90.00
_cell.angle_gamma   90.00
#
_symmetry.space_group_name_H-M   'P 1'
#
loop_
_entity.id
_entity.type
_entity.pdbx_description
1 polymer ?
#
loop_
_entity_poly.entity_id
_entity_poly.type
_entity_poly.pdbx_seq_one_letter_code
_entity_poly.pdbx_strand_id
1 'polypeptide(L)' 'MSVRSLYRLFADKGLVVAQYIKNRRLDLCAQALHSARDDEKLAGIGYSWGFSDHSHFSTAFKQRFGVSPGEYRKRCR' A
#
# COMPACT_ATOMS: atom_id res chain seq x y z
N MET A 1 -17.84 11.79 -17.22
CA MET A 1 -16.77 12.31 -16.34
C MET A 1 -15.44 11.74 -16.80
N SER A 2 -14.50 12.54 -17.32
CA SER A 2 -13.21 12.02 -17.79
C SER A 2 -12.18 11.97 -16.67
N VAL A 3 -11.22 11.06 -16.77
CA VAL A 3 -10.08 10.93 -15.85
C VAL A 3 -9.38 12.29 -15.64
N ARG A 4 -9.25 13.08 -16.71
CA ARG A 4 -8.63 14.41 -16.68
C ARG A 4 -9.40 15.44 -15.84
N SER A 5 -10.73 15.33 -15.79
CA SER A 5 -11.57 16.17 -14.93
C SER A 5 -11.42 15.77 -13.47
N LEU A 6 -11.29 14.47 -13.18
CA LEU A 6 -10.99 13.97 -11.83
C LEU A 6 -9.63 14.49 -11.36
N TYR A 7 -8.57 14.36 -12.16
CA TYR A 7 -7.24 14.87 -11.81
C TYR A 7 -7.22 16.37 -11.48
N ARG A 8 -7.95 17.20 -12.25
CA ARG A 8 -8.04 18.64 -11.97
C ARG A 8 -8.76 18.95 -10.66
N LEU A 9 -9.85 18.26 -10.38
CA LEU A 9 -10.68 18.50 -9.19
C LEU A 9 -9.93 18.17 -7.89
N PHE A 10 -8.97 17.25 -7.95
CA PHE A 10 -8.13 16.89 -6.81
C PHE A 10 -6.78 17.61 -6.76
N ALA A 11 -6.30 18.15 -7.90
CA ALA A 11 -5.11 19.01 -7.92
C ALA A 11 -5.32 20.28 -7.08
N ASP A 12 -6.55 20.82 -7.08
CA ASP A 12 -6.96 22.02 -6.34
C ASP A 12 -6.89 21.85 -4.81
N LYS A 13 -6.87 20.60 -4.32
CA LYS A 13 -6.80 20.25 -2.90
C LYS A 13 -5.40 19.85 -2.43
N GLY A 14 -4.37 20.02 -3.27
CA GLY A 14 -2.98 19.73 -2.93
C GLY A 14 -2.65 18.26 -2.65
N LEU A 15 -3.62 17.35 -2.80
CA LEU A 15 -3.49 15.92 -2.49
C LEU A 15 -4.03 15.06 -3.63
N VAL A 16 -3.14 14.87 -4.60
CA VAL A 16 -2.78 13.62 -5.29
C VAL A 16 -3.70 12.43 -4.98
N VAL A 17 -4.83 12.27 -5.69
CA VAL A 17 -5.70 11.07 -5.63
C VAL A 17 -4.89 9.78 -5.64
N ALA A 18 -3.85 9.74 -6.46
CA ALA A 18 -2.96 8.60 -6.56
C ALA A 18 -2.22 8.31 -5.25
N GLN A 19 -1.80 9.34 -4.50
CA GLN A 19 -1.19 9.18 -3.17
C GLN A 19 -2.22 8.71 -2.15
N TYR A 20 -3.44 9.24 -2.17
CA TYR A 20 -4.52 8.77 -1.29
C TYR A 20 -4.85 7.30 -1.56
N ILE A 21 -5.01 6.91 -2.82
CA ILE A 21 -5.26 5.52 -3.22
C ILE A 21 -4.07 4.63 -2.83
N LYS A 22 -2.83 5.07 -3.09
CA LYS A 22 -1.62 4.35 -2.72
C LYS A 22 -1.57 4.11 -1.22
N ASN A 23 -1.83 5.15 -0.43
CA ASN A 23 -1.94 5.02 1.02
C ASN A 23 -3.05 4.00 1.33
N ARG A 24 -4.29 4.20 0.89
CA ARG A 24 -5.37 3.27 1.21
C ARG A 24 -5.05 1.80 0.89
N ARG A 25 -4.33 1.52 -0.20
CA ARG A 25 -3.80 0.17 -0.53
C ARG A 25 -2.81 -0.33 0.52
N LEU A 26 -1.86 0.49 0.95
CA LEU A 26 -0.92 0.15 2.02
C LEU A 26 -1.61 -0.17 3.35
N ASP A 27 -2.73 0.50 3.69
CA ASP A 27 -3.51 0.16 4.90
C ASP A 27 -4.13 -1.24 4.79
N LEU A 28 -4.67 -1.56 3.62
CA LEU A 28 -5.26 -2.88 3.36
C LEU A 28 -4.18 -3.98 3.38
N CYS A 29 -2.99 -3.70 2.85
CA CYS A 29 -1.83 -4.58 2.99
C CYS A 29 -1.48 -4.81 4.47
N ALA A 30 -1.47 -3.76 5.31
CA ALA A 30 -1.15 -3.89 6.73
C ALA A 30 -2.19 -4.74 7.48
N GLN A 31 -3.48 -4.60 7.14
CA GLN A 31 -4.54 -5.46 7.67
C GLN A 31 -4.36 -6.91 7.22
N ALA A 32 -4.10 -7.13 5.93
CA ALA A 32 -3.86 -8.47 5.38
C ALA A 32 -2.65 -9.14 6.04
N LEU A 33 -1.57 -8.40 6.31
CA LEU A 33 -0.38 -8.89 7.02
C LEU A 33 -0.67 -9.31 8.46
N HIS A 34 -1.69 -8.73 9.10
CA HIS A 34 -2.10 -9.08 10.45
C HIS A 34 -2.82 -10.44 10.49
N SER A 35 -3.60 -10.74 9.45
CA SER A 35 -4.31 -12.02 9.29
C SER A 35 -3.53 -13.08 8.51
N ALA A 36 -2.39 -12.71 7.91
CA ALA A 36 -1.61 -13.58 7.03
C ALA A 36 -0.96 -14.72 7.81
N ARG A 37 -0.92 -15.90 7.19
CA ARG A 37 -0.19 -17.05 7.72
C ARG A 37 1.32 -16.89 7.50
N ASP A 38 2.15 -17.65 8.22
CA ASP A 38 3.61 -17.52 8.12
C ASP A 38 4.18 -17.93 6.76
N ASP A 39 3.56 -18.93 6.15
CA ASP A 39 3.87 -19.46 4.83
C ASP A 39 3.43 -18.53 3.69
N GLU A 40 2.57 -17.55 3.99
CA GLU A 40 2.10 -16.59 2.99
C GLU A 40 3.22 -15.63 2.60
N LYS A 41 3.47 -15.52 1.28
CA LYS A 41 4.53 -14.68 0.74
C LYS A 41 4.11 -13.21 0.77
N LEU A 42 4.92 -12.37 1.41
CA LEU A 42 4.72 -10.90 1.47
C LEU A 42 4.57 -10.27 0.07
N ALA A 43 5.29 -10.80 -0.92
CA ALA A 43 5.14 -10.37 -2.32
C ALA A 43 3.73 -10.63 -2.85
N GLY A 44 3.13 -11.79 -2.55
CA GLY A 44 1.77 -12.14 -2.95
C GLY A 44 0.75 -11.15 -2.41
N ILE A 45 0.88 -10.76 -1.14
CA ILE A 45 0.02 -9.73 -0.52
C ILE A 45 0.14 -8.40 -1.26
N GLY A 46 1.36 -7.96 -1.60
CA GLY A 46 1.57 -6.76 -2.41
C GLY A 46 0.90 -6.83 -3.78
N TYR A 47 1.03 -7.97 -4.47
CA TYR A 47 0.40 -8.20 -5.77
C TYR A 47 -1.13 -8.15 -5.70
N SER A 48 -1.74 -8.80 -4.71
CA SER A 48 -3.20 -8.80 -4.52
C SER A 48 -3.80 -7.40 -4.32
N TRP A 49 -3.02 -6.46 -3.77
CA TRP A 49 -3.44 -5.08 -3.54
C TRP A 49 -2.96 -4.09 -4.63
N GLY A 50 -2.44 -4.60 -5.74
CA GLY A 50 -2.13 -3.82 -6.94
C GLY A 50 -0.74 -3.18 -6.94
N PHE A 51 0.22 -3.74 -6.21
CA PHE A 51 1.64 -3.44 -6.41
C PHE A 51 2.24 -4.41 -7.43
N SER A 52 2.90 -3.88 -8.46
CA SER A 52 3.53 -4.66 -9.53
C SER A 52 4.91 -5.20 -9.17
N ASP A 53 5.55 -4.64 -8.16
CA ASP A 53 6.90 -5.02 -7.74
C ASP A 53 7.02 -5.02 -6.21
N HIS A 54 7.73 -6.02 -5.69
CA HIS A 54 7.93 -6.21 -4.26
C HIS A 54 8.82 -5.13 -3.63
N SER A 55 9.85 -4.66 -4.34
CA SER A 55 10.77 -3.63 -3.84
C SER A 55 10.06 -2.28 -3.72
N HIS A 56 9.23 -1.94 -4.71
CA HIS A 56 8.40 -0.74 -4.67
C HIS A 56 7.36 -0.80 -3.53
N PHE A 57 6.70 -1.95 -3.35
CA PHE A 57 5.81 -2.19 -2.22
C PHE A 57 6.53 -2.03 -0.87
N SER A 58 7.66 -2.73 -0.69
CA SER A 58 8.40 -2.73 0.58
C SER A 58 8.90 -1.32 0.94
N THR A 59 9.40 -0.58 -0.04
CA THR A 59 9.83 0.81 0.15
C THR A 59 8.66 1.71 0.52
N ALA A 60 7.54 1.65 -0.21
CA ALA A 60 6.36 2.46 0.07
C ALA A 60 5.73 2.12 1.44
N PHE A 61 5.71 0.83 1.80
CA PHE A 61 5.22 0.36 3.09
C PHE A 61 6.10 0.88 4.23
N LYS A 62 7.43 0.74 4.10
CA LYS A 62 8.38 1.27 5.09
C LYS A 62 8.30 2.78 5.22
N GLN A 63 8.15 3.52 4.12
CA GLN A 63 7.96 4.97 4.17
C GLN A 63 6.70 5.36 4.96
N ARG A 64 5.65 4.55 4.89
CA ARG A 64 4.38 4.84 5.59
C ARG A 64 4.36 4.37 7.05
N PHE A 65 4.82 3.16 7.33
CA PHE A 65 4.69 2.51 8.64
C PHE A 65 6.00 2.50 9.44
N GLY A 66 7.09 3.01 8.89
CA GLY A 66 8.41 3.07 9.52
C GLY A 66 9.19 1.75 9.52
N VAL A 67 8.55 0.63 9.20
CA VAL A 67 9.14 -0.72 9.22
C VAL A 67 8.84 -1.49 7.95
N SER A 68 9.66 -2.51 7.66
CA SER A 68 9.39 -3.37 6.51
C SER A 68 8.11 -4.22 6.71
N PRO A 69 7.43 -4.66 5.64
CA PRO A 69 6.26 -5.55 5.74
C PRO A 69 6.53 -6.83 6.56
N GLY A 70 7.75 -7.37 6.46
CA GLY A 70 8.16 -8.57 7.19
C GLY A 70 8.36 -8.32 8.69
N GLU A 71 8.97 -7.20 9.07
CA GLU A 71 9.06 -6.79 10.47
C GLU A 71 7.68 -6.44 11.04
N TYR A 72 6.83 -5.78 10.25
CA TYR A 72 5.45 -5.48 10.64
C TYR A 72 4.69 -6.77 10.98
N ARG A 73 4.77 -7.78 10.11
CA ARG A 73 4.18 -9.11 10.37
C ARG A 73 4.72 -9.75 11.65
N LYS A 74 6.04 -9.66 11.90
CA LYS A 74 6.66 -10.19 13.13
C LYS A 74 6.19 -9.47 14.40
N ARG A 75 5.92 -8.15 14.34
CA ARG A 75 5.43 -7.36 15.48
C ARG A 75 3.96 -7.57 15.81
N CYS A 76 3.19 -8.01 14.81
CA CYS A 76 1.76 -8.27 14.96
C CYS A 76 1.45 -9.70 15.45
N ARG A 77 2.47 -10.54 15.57
CA ARG A 77 2.38 -11.83 16.28
C ARG A 77 2.67 -11.61 17.76
#